data_AF-A0A7C9TXD3-F1
#
_entry.id   AF-A0A7C9TXD3-F1
#
_cell.length_a   1.000
_cell.length_b   1.000
_cell.length_c   1.000
_cell.angle_alpha   90.00
_cell.angle_beta   90.00
_cell.angle_gamma   90.00
#
_symmetry.space_group_name_H-M   'P 1'
#
loop_
_entity.id
_entity.type
_entity.pdbx_description
1 polymer ?
#
loop_
_entity_poly.entity_id
_entity_poly.type
_entity_poly.pdbx_seq_one_letter_code
_entity_poly.pdbx_strand_id
1 'polypeptide(L)'
;MTSYRLSNEGKVEIKQAQAKSRWTREFWSSKAYVSVSTLRRFLSGNPVSSENFIALCEAIGIEDWQSLVDWESSGIEAPSTSQARRSSFIVSGTFDDDKRMEIEALLKHLKTLLGSCNITVHSEDNAFAPAPEPETEEQESLPPSDAA
;
A
#
# COMPACT_ATOMS: atom_id res chain seq x y z
N MET A 1 10.57 -8.10 -24.74
CA MET A 1 11.55 -8.35 -23.66
C MET A 1 11.15 -7.51 -22.46
N THR A 2 10.83 -8.14 -21.33
CA THR A 2 10.51 -7.43 -20.09
C THR A 2 11.81 -6.91 -19.47
N SER A 3 11.78 -5.69 -18.96
CA SER A 3 12.92 -5.06 -18.29
C SER A 3 12.51 -4.55 -16.92
N TYR A 4 13.34 -4.80 -15.92
CA TYR A 4 13.09 -4.40 -14.53
C TYR A 4 14.14 -3.39 -14.08
N ARG A 5 13.74 -2.55 -13.13
CA ARG A 5 14.62 -1.61 -12.44
C ARG A 5 14.46 -1.78 -10.93
N LEU A 6 15.52 -1.49 -10.18
CA LEU A 6 15.48 -1.55 -8.72
C LEU A 6 14.61 -0.41 -8.15
N SER A 7 13.78 -0.74 -7.17
CA SER A 7 13.17 0.23 -6.26
C SER A 7 14.23 0.93 -5.40
N ASN A 8 13.85 2.02 -4.74
CA ASN A 8 14.79 2.72 -3.87
C ASN A 8 15.18 1.85 -2.66
N GLU A 9 14.22 1.12 -2.14
CA GLU A 9 14.37 0.11 -1.09
C GLU A 9 15.27 -1.03 -1.58
N GLY A 10 15.01 -1.54 -2.79
CA GLY A 10 15.80 -2.61 -3.40
C GLY A 10 17.27 -2.23 -3.58
N LYS A 11 17.58 -0.96 -3.93
CA LYS A 11 18.97 -0.48 -3.98
C LYS A 11 19.67 -0.53 -2.63
N VAL A 12 18.96 -0.25 -1.54
CA VAL A 12 19.50 -0.30 -0.18
C VAL A 12 19.80 -1.75 0.21
N GLU A 13 18.86 -2.65 -0.04
CA GLU A 13 19.01 -4.07 0.27
C GLU A 13 20.15 -4.72 -0.51
N ILE A 14 20.23 -4.45 -1.82
CA ILE A 14 21.33 -4.90 -2.68
C ILE A 14 22.69 -4.42 -2.16
N LYS A 15 22.79 -3.16 -1.72
CA LYS A 15 24.04 -2.63 -1.15
C LYS A 15 24.41 -3.34 0.15
N GLN A 16 23.44 -3.65 1.00
CA GLN A 16 23.69 -4.40 2.23
C GLN A 16 24.13 -5.84 1.94
N ALA A 17 23.48 -6.53 1.01
CA ALA A 17 23.86 -7.87 0.58
C ALA A 17 25.26 -7.88 -0.04
N GLN A 18 25.57 -6.90 -0.89
CA GLN A 18 26.90 -6.73 -1.47
C GLN A 18 27.96 -6.52 -0.37
N ALA A 19 27.70 -5.63 0.60
CA ALA A 19 28.63 -5.37 1.70
C ALA A 19 28.91 -6.62 2.55
N LYS A 20 27.90 -7.47 2.76
CA LYS A 20 28.04 -8.78 3.44
C LYS A 20 28.89 -9.76 2.62
N SER A 21 28.71 -9.79 1.30
CA SER A 21 29.44 -10.71 0.41
C SER A 21 30.93 -10.34 0.24
N ARG A 22 31.28 -9.06 0.41
CA ARG A 22 32.62 -8.49 0.12
C ARG A 22 33.09 -8.70 -1.33
N TRP A 23 32.18 -8.89 -2.28
CA TRP A 23 32.55 -9.12 -3.68
C TRP A 23 32.89 -7.84 -4.43
N THR A 24 33.90 -7.94 -5.29
CA THR A 24 34.19 -6.91 -6.28
C THR A 24 33.14 -6.95 -7.40
N ARG A 25 33.04 -5.87 -8.18
CA ARG A 25 32.07 -5.80 -9.28
C ARG A 25 32.40 -6.80 -10.38
N GLU A 26 33.68 -7.06 -10.59
CA GLU A 26 34.20 -8.01 -11.56
C GLU A 26 33.82 -9.43 -11.17
N PHE A 27 33.96 -9.78 -9.88
CA PHE A 27 33.57 -11.09 -9.39
C PHE A 27 32.06 -11.30 -9.46
N TRP A 28 31.26 -10.30 -9.05
CA TRP A 28 29.81 -10.39 -9.11
C TRP A 28 29.29 -10.50 -10.55
N SER A 29 29.78 -9.67 -11.47
CA SER A 29 29.39 -9.74 -12.88
C SER A 29 29.78 -11.07 -13.52
N SER A 30 30.96 -11.60 -13.21
CA SER A 30 31.39 -12.94 -13.64
C SER A 30 30.46 -14.04 -13.10
N LYS A 31 30.13 -13.99 -11.81
CA LYS A 31 29.23 -14.99 -11.18
C LYS A 31 27.82 -14.97 -11.76
N ALA A 32 27.32 -13.80 -12.12
CA ALA A 32 26.01 -13.62 -12.75
C ALA A 32 26.03 -13.82 -14.28
N TYR A 33 27.19 -14.12 -14.88
CA TYR A 33 27.38 -14.23 -16.34
C TYR A 33 26.92 -12.97 -17.11
N VAL A 34 27.08 -11.79 -16.51
CA VAL A 34 26.74 -10.51 -17.14
C VAL A 34 27.97 -9.62 -17.31
N SER A 35 27.87 -8.61 -18.17
CA SER A 35 28.92 -7.60 -18.30
C SER A 35 28.96 -6.65 -17.10
N VAL A 36 30.14 -6.09 -16.83
CA VAL A 36 30.32 -5.03 -15.80
C VAL A 36 29.46 -3.80 -16.11
N SER A 37 29.21 -3.50 -17.39
CA SER A 37 28.34 -2.40 -17.81
C SER A 37 26.88 -2.64 -17.43
N THR A 38 26.38 -3.88 -17.56
CA THR A 38 25.04 -4.27 -17.11
C THR A 38 24.91 -4.20 -15.59
N LEU A 39 25.92 -4.69 -14.85
CA LEU A 39 25.95 -4.57 -13.38
C LEU A 39 25.93 -3.10 -12.93
N ARG A 40 26.69 -2.22 -13.61
CA ARG A 40 26.69 -0.78 -13.29
C ARG A 40 25.33 -0.14 -13.54
N ARG A 41 24.63 -0.52 -14.62
CA ARG A 41 23.26 -0.08 -14.91
C ARG A 41 22.29 -0.53 -13.83
N PHE A 42 22.34 -1.81 -13.46
CA PHE A 42 21.54 -2.39 -12.39
C PHE A 42 21.72 -1.62 -11.08
N LEU A 43 22.96 -1.42 -10.62
CA LEU A 43 23.26 -0.71 -9.37
C LEU A 43 22.84 0.77 -9.39
N SER A 44 22.77 1.37 -10.57
CA SER A 44 22.30 2.76 -10.75
C SER A 44 20.77 2.86 -10.77
N GLY A 45 20.05 1.73 -10.79
CA GLY A 45 18.59 1.67 -10.91
C GLY A 45 18.08 1.92 -12.32
N ASN A 46 18.93 1.74 -13.34
CA ASN A 46 18.48 1.77 -14.72
C ASN A 46 17.82 0.42 -15.08
N PRO A 47 16.82 0.41 -15.98
CA PRO A 47 16.21 -0.81 -16.46
C PRO A 47 17.25 -1.75 -17.09
N VAL A 48 17.20 -3.03 -16.70
CA VAL A 48 17.97 -4.13 -17.29
C VAL A 48 17.00 -5.25 -17.68
N SER A 49 17.40 -6.16 -18.57
CA SER A 49 16.54 -7.29 -18.95
C SER A 49 16.20 -8.14 -17.73
N SER A 50 15.01 -8.75 -17.73
CA SER A 50 14.55 -9.63 -16.66
C SER A 50 15.56 -10.72 -16.31
N GLU A 51 16.12 -11.40 -17.30
CA GLU A 51 17.14 -12.44 -17.15
C GLU A 51 18.38 -11.92 -16.40
N ASN A 52 18.90 -10.75 -16.79
CA ASN A 52 20.07 -10.15 -16.16
C ASN A 52 19.75 -9.66 -14.75
N PHE A 53 18.53 -9.18 -14.51
CA PHE A 53 18.08 -8.75 -13.19
C PHE A 53 18.07 -9.92 -12.21
N ILE A 54 17.44 -11.03 -12.61
CA ILE A 54 17.33 -12.26 -11.81
C ILE A 54 18.71 -12.83 -11.52
N ALA A 55 19.54 -13.00 -12.56
CA ALA A 55 20.89 -13.55 -12.41
C ALA A 55 21.78 -12.71 -11.46
N LEU A 56 21.61 -11.38 -11.47
CA LEU A 56 22.33 -10.48 -10.57
C LEU A 56 21.89 -10.62 -9.11
N CYS A 57 20.58 -10.80 -8.85
CA CYS A 57 20.03 -11.04 -7.51
C CYS A 57 20.39 -12.42 -6.98
N GLU A 58 20.25 -13.47 -7.80
CA GLU A 58 20.61 -14.84 -7.43
C GLU A 58 22.10 -14.97 -7.12
N ALA A 59 22.96 -14.28 -7.88
CA ALA A 59 24.40 -14.34 -7.67
C ALA A 59 24.77 -13.98 -6.22
N ILE A 60 24.14 -12.97 -5.62
CA ILE A 60 24.37 -12.49 -4.24
C ILE A 60 23.50 -13.21 -3.20
N GLY A 61 22.68 -14.19 -3.61
CA GLY A 61 21.84 -14.99 -2.73
C GLY A 61 20.52 -14.34 -2.35
N ILE A 62 19.98 -13.45 -3.19
CA ILE A 62 18.61 -12.94 -3.02
C ILE A 62 17.69 -13.69 -3.98
N GLU A 63 16.85 -14.55 -3.41
CA GLU A 63 15.87 -15.35 -4.17
C GLU A 63 14.59 -14.55 -4.47
N ASP A 64 14.15 -13.71 -3.53
CA ASP A 64 12.98 -12.85 -3.71
C ASP A 64 13.34 -11.55 -4.46
N TRP A 65 13.81 -11.69 -5.69
CA TRP A 65 14.15 -10.54 -6.54
C TRP A 65 12.93 -9.65 -6.86
N GLN A 66 11.71 -10.20 -6.77
CA GLN A 66 10.47 -9.51 -7.10
C GLN A 66 10.15 -8.35 -6.14
N SER A 67 10.51 -8.47 -4.85
CA SER A 67 10.33 -7.39 -3.87
C SER A 67 11.30 -6.21 -4.10
N LEU A 68 12.39 -6.44 -4.84
CA LEU A 68 13.38 -5.41 -5.18
C LEU A 68 13.01 -4.60 -6.42
N VAL A 69 11.99 -5.03 -7.18
CA VAL A 69 11.59 -4.38 -8.43
C VAL A 69 10.67 -3.20 -8.14
N ASP A 70 10.91 -2.11 -8.87
CA ASP A 70 9.98 -0.98 -8.94
C ASP A 70 8.86 -1.28 -9.96
N TRP A 71 7.74 -1.78 -9.45
CA TRP A 71 6.58 -2.17 -10.25
C TRP A 71 5.78 -0.96 -10.75
N GLU A 72 5.71 0.11 -9.97
CA GLU A 72 4.98 1.35 -10.33
C GLU A 72 5.51 1.94 -11.63
N SER A 73 6.81 1.86 -11.83
CA SER A 73 7.46 2.43 -13.01
C SER A 73 7.73 1.44 -14.13
N SER A 74 7.53 0.14 -13.88
CA SER A 74 7.66 -0.89 -14.90
C SER A 74 6.40 -1.02 -15.76
N GLY A 75 5.30 -0.32 -15.42
CA GLY A 75 4.03 -0.37 -16.15
C GLY A 75 3.36 -1.75 -16.13
N ILE A 76 3.87 -2.65 -15.28
CA ILE A 76 3.44 -4.03 -15.12
C ILE A 76 3.13 -4.18 -13.63
N GLU A 77 1.88 -4.48 -13.30
CA GLU A 77 1.51 -4.83 -11.93
C GLU A 77 2.37 -6.00 -11.44
N ALA A 78 2.92 -5.88 -10.23
CA ALA A 78 3.83 -6.86 -9.67
C ALA A 78 3.29 -8.31 -9.80
N PRO A 79 4.06 -9.28 -10.37
CA PRO A 79 3.80 -10.70 -10.21
C PRO A 79 3.90 -10.97 -8.71
N SER A 80 2.73 -11.08 -8.11
CA SER A 80 2.55 -10.93 -6.67
C SER A 80 3.14 -12.15 -5.98
N THR A 81 4.39 -12.06 -5.50
CA THR A 81 4.91 -13.01 -4.53
C THR A 81 4.02 -12.94 -3.30
N SER A 82 3.73 -14.12 -2.76
CA SER A 82 2.74 -14.45 -1.74
C SER A 82 2.96 -13.76 -0.38
N GLN A 83 2.85 -12.44 -0.34
CA GLN A 83 2.57 -11.71 0.89
C GLN A 83 1.05 -11.56 0.94
N ALA A 84 0.43 -12.35 1.82
CA ALA A 84 -1.01 -12.46 2.04
C ALA A 84 -1.77 -11.22 1.55
N ARG A 85 -2.35 -11.31 0.34
CA ARG A 85 -3.36 -10.36 -0.10
C ARG A 85 -4.52 -10.46 0.89
N ARG A 86 -4.45 -9.69 1.97
CA ARG A 86 -5.64 -9.30 2.71
C ARG A 86 -6.42 -8.42 1.75
N SER A 87 -7.19 -9.05 0.87
CA SER A 87 -8.16 -8.39 0.04
C SER A 87 -9.25 -7.86 0.97
N SER A 88 -9.15 -6.60 1.35
CA SER A 88 -10.21 -5.91 2.08
C SER A 88 -11.23 -5.42 1.06
N PHE A 89 -12.46 -5.88 1.19
CA PHE A 89 -13.60 -5.40 0.43
C PHE A 89 -14.57 -4.77 1.42
N ILE A 90 -14.94 -3.51 1.17
CA ILE A 90 -15.84 -2.73 2.01
C ILE A 90 -17.14 -2.58 1.23
N VAL A 91 -18.25 -3.03 1.82
CA VAL A 91 -19.61 -2.76 1.35
C VAL A 91 -20.25 -1.79 2.32
N SER A 92 -20.65 -0.62 1.83
CA SER A 92 -21.47 0.33 2.55
C SER A 92 -22.81 0.47 1.84
N GLY A 93 -23.88 0.59 2.62
CA GLY A 93 -25.23 0.73 2.10
C GLY A 93 -26.25 0.78 3.23
N THR A 94 -27.39 1.38 2.96
CA THR A 94 -28.58 1.30 3.81
C THR A 94 -29.43 0.14 3.33
N PHE A 95 -30.04 -0.57 4.27
CA PHE A 95 -30.93 -1.69 3.99
C PHE A 95 -32.20 -1.49 4.78
N ASP A 96 -33.34 -1.85 4.19
CA ASP A 96 -34.61 -1.87 4.92
C ASP A 96 -34.54 -2.87 6.08
N ASP A 97 -35.28 -2.59 7.17
CA ASP A 97 -35.28 -3.42 8.38
C ASP A 97 -35.65 -4.88 8.08
N ASP A 98 -36.52 -5.11 7.10
CA ASP A 98 -36.94 -6.44 6.65
C ASP A 98 -35.77 -7.26 6.07
N LYS A 99 -34.73 -6.60 5.54
CA LYS A 99 -33.52 -7.23 4.99
C LYS A 99 -32.40 -7.40 5.98
N ARG A 100 -32.52 -6.79 7.16
CA ARG A 100 -31.49 -6.88 8.21
C ARG A 100 -31.22 -8.31 8.65
N MET A 101 -32.26 -9.10 8.90
CA MET A 101 -32.09 -10.50 9.34
C MET A 101 -31.43 -11.39 8.26
N GLU A 102 -31.78 -11.18 6.98
CA GLU A 102 -31.16 -11.90 5.86
C GLU A 102 -29.66 -11.57 5.76
N ILE A 103 -29.31 -10.29 5.92
CA ILE A 103 -27.92 -9.82 5.88
C ILE A 103 -27.13 -10.36 7.07
N GLU A 104 -27.68 -10.32 8.28
CA GLU A 104 -27.03 -10.87 9.48
C GLU A 104 -26.75 -12.37 9.34
N ALA A 105 -27.69 -13.14 8.77
CA ALA A 105 -27.51 -14.56 8.51
C ALA A 105 -26.39 -14.83 7.50
N LEU A 106 -26.34 -14.07 6.40
CA LEU A 106 -25.28 -14.17 5.39
C LEU A 106 -23.92 -13.78 5.95
N LEU A 107 -23.84 -12.71 6.73
CA LEU A 107 -22.61 -12.27 7.40
C LEU A 107 -22.07 -13.32 8.35
N LYS A 108 -22.95 -13.98 9.12
CA LYS A 108 -22.58 -15.07 10.02
C LYS A 108 -22.03 -16.26 9.24
N HIS A 109 -22.68 -16.65 8.14
CA HIS A 109 -22.23 -17.74 7.28
C HIS A 109 -20.87 -17.44 6.65
N LEU A 110 -20.68 -16.20 6.17
CA LEU A 110 -19.44 -15.74 5.58
C LEU A 110 -18.27 -15.77 6.59
N LYS A 111 -18.52 -15.38 7.85
CA LYS A 111 -17.52 -15.51 8.93
C LYS A 111 -17.09 -16.97 9.15
N THR A 112 -18.04 -17.90 9.13
CA THR A 112 -17.76 -19.34 9.29
C THR A 112 -16.94 -19.90 8.13
N LEU A 113 -17.24 -19.50 6.89
CA LEU A 113 -16.52 -19.98 5.70
C LEU A 113 -15.10 -19.43 5.61
N LEU A 114 -14.88 -18.18 6.04
CA LEU A 114 -13.64 -17.47 5.73
C LEU A 114 -12.58 -17.55 6.83
N GLY A 115 -12.88 -18.05 8.03
CA GLY A 115 -11.92 -18.41 9.10
C GLY A 115 -11.07 -17.27 9.71
N SER A 116 -10.62 -16.30 8.91
CA SER A 116 -9.72 -15.19 9.25
C SER A 116 -10.20 -13.81 8.77
N CYS A 117 -11.46 -13.67 8.34
CA CYS A 117 -12.00 -12.39 7.90
C CYS A 117 -12.50 -11.53 9.06
N ASN A 118 -12.08 -10.28 9.10
CA ASN A 118 -12.60 -9.27 10.02
C ASN A 118 -13.75 -8.52 9.32
N ILE A 119 -14.98 -8.71 9.79
CA ILE A 119 -16.16 -8.02 9.24
C ILE A 119 -16.69 -7.06 10.30
N THR A 120 -16.65 -5.77 9.96
CA THR A 120 -17.17 -4.66 10.78
C THR A 120 -18.49 -4.17 10.17
N VAL A 121 -19.53 -4.10 10.99
CA VAL A 121 -20.82 -3.50 10.62
C VAL A 121 -20.94 -2.18 11.38
N HIS A 122 -21.14 -1.10 10.65
CA HIS A 122 -21.41 0.22 11.23
C HIS A 122 -22.90 0.52 11.02
N SER A 123 -23.63 0.69 12.12
CA SER A 123 -24.93 1.34 12.09
C SER A 123 -24.68 2.84 12.23
N GLU A 124 -25.06 3.63 11.23
CA GLU A 124 -25.18 5.08 11.43
C GLU A 124 -26.46 5.35 12.23
N ASP A 125 -26.39 5.17 13.56
CA ASP A 125 -27.35 5.80 14.46
C ASP A 125 -26.97 7.28 14.63
N ASN A 126 -26.97 8.04 13.53
CA ASN A 126 -26.89 9.49 13.63
C ASN A 126 -28.31 10.05 13.70
N ALA A 127 -28.83 10.03 14.92
CA ALA A 127 -29.91 10.93 15.31
C ALA A 127 -29.50 12.34 14.91
N PHE A 128 -30.21 12.88 13.92
CA PHE A 128 -30.19 14.27 13.49
C PHE A 128 -30.20 15.19 14.73
N ALA A 129 -29.02 15.64 15.15
CA ALA A 129 -28.91 16.70 16.13
C ALA A 129 -29.35 17.99 15.42
N PRO A 130 -30.46 18.64 15.83
CA PRO A 130 -30.83 19.91 15.24
C PRO A 130 -29.70 20.91 15.51
N ALA A 131 -29.28 21.61 14.46
CA ALA A 131 -28.24 22.63 14.51
C ALA A 131 -28.53 23.65 15.63
N PRO A 132 -27.51 24.11 16.38
CA PRO A 132 -27.71 25.15 17.37
C PRO A 132 -28.22 26.43 16.66
N GLU A 133 -29.37 26.92 17.11
CA GLU A 133 -29.95 28.17 16.64
C GLU A 133 -28.98 29.34 16.90
N PRO A 134 -28.87 30.31 15.98
CA PRO A 134 -28.00 31.46 16.18
C PRO A 134 -28.52 32.31 17.34
N GLU A 135 -27.71 32.43 18.39
CA GLU A 135 -27.93 33.34 19.51
C GLU A 135 -28.14 34.76 18.98
N THR A 136 -29.34 35.29 19.20
CA THR A 136 -29.69 36.66 18.84
C THR A 136 -29.02 37.58 19.84
N GLU A 137 -27.98 38.27 19.40
CA GLU A 137 -27.23 39.28 20.15
C GLU A 137 -28.18 40.48 20.40
N GLU A 138 -28.85 40.48 21.56
CA GLU A 138 -29.60 41.63 22.07
C GLU A 138 -28.62 42.80 22.31
N GLN A 139 -28.55 43.73 21.35
CA GLN A 139 -27.95 45.03 21.57
C GLN A 139 -28.85 45.86 22.49
N GLU A 140 -28.50 45.85 23.78
CA GLU A 140 -29.01 46.74 24.82
C GLU A 140 -28.72 48.21 24.43
N SER A 141 -29.72 48.87 23.84
CA SER A 141 -29.70 50.30 23.60
C SER A 141 -29.93 51.05 24.91
N LEU A 142 -28.92 51.80 25.35
CA LEU A 142 -29.04 52.79 26.44
C LEU A 142 -30.15 53.81 26.14
N PRO A 143 -30.96 54.20 27.13
CA PRO A 143 -31.89 55.33 26.99
C PRO A 143 -31.16 56.69 27.06
N PRO A 144 -31.73 57.75 26.44
CA PRO A 144 -31.16 59.08 26.46
C PRO A 144 -31.25 59.72 27.85
N SER A 145 -30.12 60.27 28.29
CA SER A 145 -29.99 61.11 29.48
C SER A 145 -30.75 62.42 29.30
N ASP A 146 -31.82 62.61 30.05
CA ASP A 146 -32.39 63.92 30.35
C ASP A 146 -31.36 64.75 31.13
N ALA A 147 -31.09 65.97 30.68
CA ALA A 147 -30.46 67.01 31.47
C ALA A 147 -31.36 68.25 31.40
N ALA A 148 -31.90 68.57 32.57
CA ALA A 148 -32.57 69.82 32.91
C ALA A 148 -31.57 71.00 32.94
#